data_AF-A0A502CA45-F1
#
_entry.id   AF-A0A502CA45-F1
#
_cell.length_a   1.000
_cell.length_b   1.000
_cell.length_c   1.000
_cell.angle_alpha   90.00
_cell.angle_beta   90.00
_cell.angle_gamma   90.00
#
_symmetry.space_group_name_H-M   'P 1'
#
loop_
_entity.id
_entity.type
_entity.pdbx_description
1 polymer ?
#
loop_
_entity_poly.entity_id
_entity_poly.type
_entity_poly.pdbx_seq_one_letter_code
_entity_poly.pdbx_strand_id
1 'polypeptide(L)'
;MTALVDYVRSGEPDLTNRQMALLLLVYLRPGPHTVRGLARALNVSKPVVTRALNRLGGLGYLRRQRDDSDKRNIFVARTTEGADFLEEFGHFIGESGAPGRQQAFA
;
A
#
# COMPACT_ATOMS: atom_id res chain seq x y z
N MET A 1 18.83 -4.88 8.81
CA MET A 1 18.06 -3.64 8.57
C MET A 1 18.41 -3.10 7.18
N THR A 2 18.16 -3.89 6.12
CA THR A 2 18.47 -3.56 4.72
C THR A 2 17.24 -3.49 3.82
N ALA A 3 16.07 -3.94 4.29
CA ALA A 3 14.82 -4.00 3.50
C ALA A 3 14.53 -2.77 2.62
N LEU A 4 14.69 -1.54 3.15
CA LEU A 4 14.48 -0.32 2.36
C LEU A 4 15.56 -0.12 1.28
N VAL A 5 16.80 -0.50 1.56
CA VAL A 5 17.91 -0.47 0.59
C VAL A 5 17.67 -1.51 -0.51
N ASP A 6 17.22 -2.70 -0.13
CA ASP A 6 16.95 -3.80 -1.06
C ASP A 6 15.77 -3.48 -1.96
N TYR A 7 14.69 -2.91 -1.42
CA TYR A 7 13.57 -2.37 -2.20
C TYR A 7 14.00 -1.30 -3.21
N VAL A 8 14.82 -0.32 -2.79
CA VAL A 8 15.32 0.72 -3.71
C VAL A 8 16.21 0.13 -4.81
N ARG A 9 16.90 -0.98 -4.55
CA ARG A 9 17.74 -1.68 -5.54
C ARG A 9 16.96 -2.61 -6.47
N SER A 10 15.73 -3.00 -6.11
CA SER A 10 14.91 -3.93 -6.89
C SER A 10 14.49 -3.37 -8.26
N GLY A 11 14.42 -2.05 -8.40
CA GLY A 11 13.92 -1.40 -9.60
C GLY A 11 12.39 -1.26 -9.65
N GLU A 12 11.69 -1.69 -8.61
CA GLU A 12 10.26 -1.44 -8.42
C GLU A 12 9.95 0.07 -8.40
N PRO A 13 8.72 0.50 -8.74
CA PRO A 13 8.37 1.91 -8.76
C PRO A 13 8.59 2.59 -7.40
N ASP A 14 9.40 3.65 -7.38
CA ASP A 14 9.67 4.44 -6.19
C ASP A 14 8.40 5.08 -5.63
N LEU A 15 7.88 4.50 -4.54
CA LEU A 15 6.79 5.07 -3.78
C LEU A 15 7.34 5.98 -2.68
N THR A 16 6.85 7.22 -2.64
CA THR A 16 7.05 8.07 -1.46
C THR A 16 6.46 7.39 -0.22
N ASN A 17 7.01 7.65 0.97
CA ASN A 17 6.48 7.10 2.24
C ASN A 17 4.98 7.30 2.41
N ARG A 18 4.42 8.39 1.88
CA ARG A 18 2.98 8.67 1.94
C ARG A 18 2.16 7.81 0.98
N GLN A 19 2.67 7.55 -0.22
CA GLN A 19 2.04 6.62 -1.16
C GLN A 19 2.08 5.21 -0.60
N MET A 20 3.24 4.77 -0.09
CA MET A 20 3.38 3.46 0.58
C MET A 20 2.42 3.33 1.77
N ALA A 21 2.36 4.33 2.67
CA ALA A 21 1.43 4.31 3.80
C ALA A 21 -0.04 4.25 3.37
N LEU A 22 -0.44 4.97 2.31
CA LEU A 22 -1.79 4.90 1.77
C LEU A 22 -2.11 3.52 1.18
N LEU A 23 -1.17 2.93 0.44
CA LEU A 23 -1.33 1.60 -0.13
C LEU A 23 -1.51 0.57 0.98
N LEU A 24 -0.60 0.54 1.96
CA LEU A 24 -0.70 -0.34 3.13
C LEU A 24 -2.01 -0.15 3.90
N LEU A 25 -2.48 1.09 4.11
CA LEU A 25 -3.76 1.34 4.76
C LEU A 25 -4.94 0.72 4.02
N VAL A 26 -4.98 0.83 2.68
CA VAL A 26 -6.08 0.29 1.89
C VAL A 26 -6.09 -1.25 1.92
N TYR A 27 -4.91 -1.88 1.92
CA TYR A 27 -4.78 -3.34 1.89
C TYR A 27 -4.89 -4.00 3.26
N LEU A 28 -4.40 -3.37 4.32
CA LEU A 28 -4.35 -3.96 5.66
C LEU A 28 -5.53 -3.58 6.56
N ARG A 29 -6.28 -2.52 6.22
CA ARG A 29 -7.45 -2.09 7.01
C ARG A 29 -8.75 -2.46 6.31
N PRO A 30 -9.81 -2.82 7.06
CA PRO A 30 -11.13 -3.08 6.49
C PRO A 30 -11.67 -1.82 5.80
N GLY A 31 -12.34 -2.01 4.66
CA GLY A 31 -13.03 -0.95 3.93
C GLY A 31 -14.45 -0.68 4.45
N PRO A 32 -15.25 0.18 3.79
CA PRO A 32 -14.92 0.88 2.54
C PRO A 32 -14.01 2.10 2.74
N HIS A 33 -13.01 2.25 1.87
CA HIS A 33 -12.05 3.36 1.94
C HIS A 33 -12.52 4.55 1.12
N THR A 34 -12.52 5.74 1.72
CA THR A 34 -12.84 7.00 1.03
C THR A 34 -11.67 7.97 1.15
N VAL A 35 -11.56 8.93 0.22
CA VAL A 35 -10.57 10.02 0.29
C VAL A 35 -10.63 10.74 1.64
N ARG A 36 -11.84 11.00 2.14
CA ARG A 36 -12.06 11.66 3.44
C ARG A 36 -11.56 10.80 4.61
N GLY A 37 -11.86 9.50 4.60
CA GLY A 37 -11.43 8.57 5.65
C GLY A 37 -9.91 8.44 5.69
N LEU A 38 -9.29 8.26 4.53
CA LEU A 38 -7.82 8.15 4.39
C LEU A 38 -7.11 9.45 4.81
N ALA A 39 -7.66 10.62 4.46
CA ALA A 39 -7.10 11.91 4.88
C ALA A 39 -7.10 12.07 6.41
N ARG A 40 -8.17 11.63 7.07
CA ARG A 40 -8.24 11.59 8.54
C ARG A 40 -7.24 10.60 9.14
N ALA A 41 -7.14 9.39 8.59
CA ALA A 41 -6.25 8.36 9.07
C ALA A 41 -4.77 8.77 9.03
N LEU A 42 -4.37 9.54 8.03
CA LEU A 42 -2.99 10.03 7.87
C LEU A 42 -2.76 11.45 8.42
N ASN A 43 -3.78 12.07 9.01
CA ASN A 43 -3.75 13.47 9.47
C ASN A 43 -3.21 14.46 8.42
N VAL A 44 -3.73 14.37 7.19
CA VAL A 44 -3.35 15.25 6.06
C VAL A 44 -4.57 15.80 5.34
N SER A 45 -4.37 16.80 4.49
CA SER A 45 -5.44 17.37 3.68
C SER A 45 -5.92 16.43 2.57
N LYS A 46 -7.19 16.56 2.16
CA LYS A 46 -7.76 15.77 1.05
C LYS A 46 -6.95 15.87 -0.26
N PRO A 47 -6.48 17.06 -0.70
CA PRO A 47 -5.67 17.16 -1.93
C PRO A 47 -4.40 16.32 -1.90
N VAL A 48 -3.76 16.18 -0.73
CA VAL A 48 -2.57 15.33 -0.56
C VAL A 48 -2.92 13.86 -0.83
N VAL A 49 -4.02 13.36 -0.27
CA VAL A 49 -4.51 12.01 -0.53
C VAL A 49 -4.92 11.83 -1.98
N THR A 50 -5.65 12.78 -2.56
CA THR A 50 -6.08 12.71 -3.97
C THR A 50 -4.88 12.58 -4.92
N ARG A 51 -3.82 13.35 -4.71
CA ARG A 51 -2.59 13.26 -5.53
C ARG A 51 -1.91 11.90 -5.40
N ALA A 52 -1.79 11.38 -4.18
CA ALA A 52 -1.20 10.06 -3.97
C ALA A 52 -2.05 8.94 -4.59
N LEU A 53 -3.37 8.99 -4.45
CA LEU A 53 -4.28 8.04 -5.09
C LEU A 53 -4.24 8.14 -6.62
N ASN A 54 -4.06 9.34 -7.20
CA ASN A 54 -3.86 9.46 -8.65
C ASN A 54 -2.58 8.77 -9.10
N ARG A 55 -1.47 8.92 -8.35
CA ARG A 55 -0.21 8.25 -8.68
C ARG A 55 -0.33 6.74 -8.57
N LEU A 56 -0.87 6.23 -7.45
CA LEU A 56 -1.07 4.80 -7.22
C LEU A 56 -2.05 4.18 -8.22
N GLY A 57 -3.10 4.90 -8.59
CA GLY A 57 -4.02 4.47 -9.65
C GLY A 57 -3.38 4.46 -11.03
N GLY A 58 -2.50 5.42 -11.33
CA GLY A 58 -1.71 5.40 -12.56
C GLY A 58 -0.68 4.28 -12.64
N LEU A 59 -0.29 3.70 -11.49
CA LEU A 59 0.53 2.48 -11.40
C LEU A 59 -0.30 1.19 -11.41
N GLY A 60 -1.63 1.28 -11.43
CA GLY A 60 -2.52 0.12 -11.37
C GLY A 60 -2.71 -0.48 -9.97
N TYR A 61 -2.08 0.06 -8.92
CA TYR A 61 -2.11 -0.51 -7.57
C TYR A 61 -3.43 -0.29 -6.80
N LEU A 62 -4.25 0.64 -7.28
CA LEU A 62 -5.55 1.00 -6.70
C LEU A 62 -6.52 1.41 -7.80
N ARG A 63 -7.82 1.22 -7.58
CA ARG A 63 -8.87 1.75 -8.47
C ARG A 63 -9.92 2.54 -7.71
N ARG A 64 -10.56 3.49 -8.40
CA ARG A 64 -11.73 4.21 -7.88
C ARG A 64 -12.99 3.52 -8.36
N GLN A 65 -13.86 3.14 -7.44
CA GLN A 65 -15.14 2.53 -7.73
C GLN A 65 -16.26 3.44 -7.24
N ARG A 66 -17.23 3.74 -8.09
CA ARG A 66 -18.46 4.39 -7.65
C ARG A 66 -19.32 3.37 -6.91
N ASP A 67 -19.97 3.82 -5.85
CA ASP A 67 -20.98 3.02 -5.17
C ASP A 67 -22.18 2.83 -6.10
N ASP A 68 -22.64 1.59 -6.23
CA ASP A 68 -23.77 1.24 -7.09
C ASP A 68 -25.11 1.71 -6.49
N SER A 69 -25.18 1.89 -5.17
CA SER A 69 -26.37 2.37 -4.45
C SER A 69 -26.48 3.90 -4.45
N ASP A 70 -25.35 4.60 -4.39
CA ASP A 70 -25.27 6.06 -4.52
C ASP A 70 -24.00 6.48 -5.28
N LYS A 71 -24.14 6.77 -6.57
CA LYS A 71 -23.03 7.16 -7.46
C LYS A 71 -22.25 8.41 -7.03
N ARG A 72 -22.74 9.15 -6.02
CA ARG A 72 -22.01 10.27 -5.40
C ARG A 72 -20.86 9.79 -4.52
N ASN A 73 -20.92 8.56 -4.03
CA ASN A 73 -19.86 7.94 -3.25
C ASN A 73 -18.82 7.30 -4.18
N ILE A 74 -17.55 7.61 -3.90
CA ILE A 74 -16.40 7.00 -4.57
C ILE A 74 -15.55 6.33 -3.51
N PHE A 75 -15.36 5.03 -3.68
CA PHE A 75 -14.50 4.21 -2.86
C PHE A 75 -13.16 3.95 -3.55
N VAL A 76 -12.15 3.70 -2.73
CA VAL A 76 -10.85 3.20 -3.19
C VAL A 76 -10.87 1.69 -3.00
N ALA A 77 -10.67 0.95 -4.08
CA ALA A 77 -10.62 -0.49 -4.10
C ALA A 77 -9.21 -0.99 -4.42
N ARG A 78 -8.92 -2.18 -3.90
CA ARG A 78 -7.71 -2.96 -4.16
C ARG A 78 -7.73 -3.47 -5.60
N THR A 79 -6.55 -3.78 -6.13
CA THR A 79 -6.32 -4.41 -7.42
C THR A 79 -5.41 -5.62 -7.23
N THR A 80 -5.29 -6.47 -8.24
CA THR A 80 -4.36 -7.61 -8.18
C THR A 80 -2.93 -7.10 -8.21
N GLU A 81 -2.63 -6.16 -9.10
CA GLU A 81 -1.30 -5.58 -9.28
C GLU A 81 -0.76 -4.92 -8.01
N GLY A 82 -1.65 -4.28 -7.22
CA GLY A 82 -1.25 -3.71 -5.93
C GLY A 82 -1.11 -4.75 -4.82
N ALA A 83 -1.76 -5.91 -4.93
CA ALA A 83 -1.54 -7.03 -4.02
C ALA A 83 -0.17 -7.68 -4.30
N ASP A 84 0.13 -7.95 -5.57
CA ASP A 84 1.38 -8.55 -6.02
C ASP A 84 2.58 -7.69 -5.61
N PHE A 85 2.49 -6.37 -5.83
CA PHE A 85 3.51 -5.43 -5.37
C PHE A 85 3.76 -5.49 -3.85
N LEU A 86 2.70 -5.61 -3.04
CA LEU A 86 2.85 -5.67 -1.58
C LEU A 86 3.38 -7.02 -1.08
N GLU A 87 3.08 -8.11 -1.81
CA GLU A 87 3.67 -9.42 -1.55
C GLU A 87 5.17 -9.39 -1.81
N GLU A 88 5.60 -8.85 -2.95
CA GLU A 88 7.02 -8.67 -3.27
C GLU A 88 7.72 -7.75 -2.27
N PHE A 89 7.09 -6.63 -1.91
CA PHE A 89 7.60 -5.75 -0.87
C PHE A 89 7.76 -6.47 0.48
N GLY A 90 6.87 -7.40 0.80
CA GLY A 90 6.93 -8.24 1.99
C GLY A 90 8.17 -9.14 2.04
N HIS A 91 8.69 -9.61 0.90
CA HIS A 91 9.91 -10.41 0.84
C HIS A 91 11.14 -9.63 1.33
N PHE A 92 11.27 -8.36 0.94
CA PHE A 92 12.38 -7.52 1.43
C PHE A 92 12.35 -7.31 2.95
N ILE A 93 11.17 -7.27 3.56
CA ILE A 93 11.01 -7.15 5.01
C ILE A 93 11.28 -8.50 5.70
N GLY A 94 10.76 -9.60 5.15
CA GLY A 94 10.86 -10.95 5.70
C GLY A 94 12.28 -11.51 5.71
N GLU A 95 13.07 -11.24 4.67
CA GLU A 95 14.48 -11.63 4.61
C GLU A 95 15.33 -10.94 5.68
N SER A 96 14.93 -9.74 6.10
CA SER A 96 15.59 -9.00 7.18
C SER A 96 15.23 -9.51 8.60
N GLY A 97 14.30 -10.46 8.74
CA GLY A 97 13.62 -10.76 10.00
C GLY A 97 13.54 -12.23 10.41
N ALA A 98 14.20 -13.17 9.72
CA ALA A 98 14.29 -14.55 10.22
C ALA A 98 15.34 -14.61 11.36
N PRO A 99 14.98 -14.74 12.65
CA PRO A 99 15.92 -15.29 13.61
C PRO A 99 16.28 -16.68 13.09
N GLY A 100 17.58 -16.95 12.97
CA GLY A 100 18.07 -18.25 12.53
C GLY A 100 17.30 -19.35 13.25
N ARG A 101 16.71 -20.26 12.48
CA ARG A 101 16.45 -21.62 12.94
C ARG A 101 17.82 -22.20 13.32
N GLN A 102 18.30 -21.85 14.51
CA GLN A 102 19.39 -22.56 15.12
C GLN A 102 18.84 -23.95 15.39
N GLN A 103 19.38 -24.89 14.63
CA GLN A 103 19.15 -26.31 14.75
C GLN A 103 19.29 -26.69 16.23
N ALA A 104 18.18 -27.00 16.88
CA ALA A 104 18.19 -27.78 18.11
C ALA A 104 18.17 -29.24 17.69
N PHE A 105 19.33 -29.74 17.28
CA PHE A 105 19.65 -31.15 17.23
C PHE A 105 21.08 -31.33 17.73
N ALA A 106 21.20 -31.57 19.03
CA ALA A 106 22.17 -32.46 19.67
C ALA A 106 21.85 -32.51 21.16
#